data_AF-A0AAE1AH04-F1
#
_entry.id   AF-A0AAE1AH04-F1
#
_cell.length_a   1.000
_cell.length_b   1.000
_cell.length_c   1.000
_cell.angle_alpha   90.00
_cell.angle_beta   90.00
_cell.angle_gamma   90.00
#
_symmetry.space_group_name_H-M   'P 1'
#
loop_
_entity.id
_entity.type
_entity.pdbx_description
1 polymer ?
#
loop_
_entity_poly.entity_id
_entity_poly.type
_entity_poly.pdbx_seq_one_letter_code
_entity_poly.pdbx_strand_id
1 'polypeptide(L)'
;MALSSTASKVVLQWIPGHIDIFGNGIADELSKEGGLMEQIQYSPSYKESKTLINSAINYRWNEGHPQYKPRHPLYHLPRADQVAIFRLRTGHNRLKHHLFSRFKIGDGPNCPCGASRQDAQHILQACSQLEEARRKYWPEPREMNQKLYDSALHLGITAQFIFGPHHLVYHEDQRRRRSPLFTPLQLRRDEGRNFDNLNSFFSVLLILGLDKIKPDERQGMPI
;
A
#
# COMPACT_ATOMS: atom_id res chain seq x y z
N MET A 1 -63.27 -14.53 2.05
CA MET A 1 -63.11 -13.61 3.20
C MET A 1 -62.12 -12.53 2.78
N ALA A 2 -62.60 -11.31 2.54
CA ALA A 2 -61.75 -10.17 2.19
C ALA A 2 -61.19 -9.56 3.49
N LEU A 3 -59.88 -9.38 3.57
CA LEU A 3 -59.23 -8.63 4.65
C LEU A 3 -59.62 -7.16 4.49
N SER A 4 -60.48 -6.67 5.39
CA SER A 4 -60.81 -5.24 5.47
C SER A 4 -59.56 -4.46 5.86
N SER A 5 -59.09 -3.55 5.00
CA SER A 5 -57.98 -2.65 5.32
C SER A 5 -58.48 -1.54 6.25
N THR A 6 -58.48 -1.80 7.56
CA THR A 6 -58.60 -0.72 8.53
C THR A 6 -57.33 0.13 8.47
N ALA A 7 -57.44 1.40 8.10
CA ALA A 7 -56.31 2.31 8.03
C ALA A 7 -55.79 2.63 9.44
N SER A 8 -54.83 1.83 9.94
CA SER A 8 -54.17 2.06 11.22
C SER A 8 -53.09 3.13 11.09
N LYS A 9 -53.11 4.14 11.96
CA LYS A 9 -52.05 5.15 12.04
C LYS A 9 -50.84 4.57 12.76
N VAL A 10 -49.74 4.38 12.04
CA VAL A 10 -48.46 3.93 12.60
C VAL A 10 -47.55 5.13 12.85
N VAL A 11 -46.87 5.15 13.99
CA VAL A 11 -45.85 6.15 14.34
C VAL A 11 -44.55 5.41 14.63
N LEU A 12 -43.46 5.82 13.97
CA LEU A 12 -42.11 5.31 14.22
C LEU A 12 -41.34 6.34 15.04
N GLN A 13 -40.81 5.92 16.18
CA GLN A 13 -40.03 6.77 17.08
C GLN A 13 -38.71 6.07 17.38
N TRP A 14 -37.60 6.79 17.23
CA TRP A 14 -36.30 6.30 17.69
C TRP A 14 -36.16 6.51 19.20
N ILE A 15 -35.61 5.51 19.88
CA ILE A 15 -35.29 5.55 21.31
C ILE A 15 -33.82 5.16 21.53
N PRO A 16 -33.13 5.75 22.53
CA PRO A 16 -31.74 5.40 22.79
C PRO A 16 -31.63 3.99 23.40
N GLY A 17 -30.57 3.27 23.02
CA GLY A 17 -30.24 1.96 23.59
C GLY A 17 -29.73 2.06 25.04
N HIS A 18 -29.86 0.96 25.79
CA HIS A 18 -29.35 0.81 27.17
C HIS A 18 -29.89 1.84 28.17
N ILE A 19 -31.07 2.38 27.92
CA ILE A 19 -31.85 3.15 28.90
C ILE A 19 -32.90 2.21 29.50
N ASP A 20 -33.21 2.40 30.77
CA ASP A 20 -34.20 1.65 31.56
C ASP A 20 -35.65 1.95 31.12
N ILE A 21 -35.92 1.80 29.83
CA ILE A 21 -37.27 1.79 29.26
C ILE A 21 -37.68 0.32 29.21
N PHE A 22 -38.58 -0.07 30.10
CA PHE A 22 -39.02 -1.45 30.28
C PHE A 22 -39.31 -2.18 28.95
N GLY A 23 -40.12 -1.58 28.08
CA GLY A 23 -40.46 -2.18 26.78
C GLY A 23 -39.27 -2.35 25.82
N ASN A 24 -38.27 -1.46 25.88
CA ASN A 24 -37.05 -1.56 25.07
C ASN A 24 -36.13 -2.67 25.60
N GLY A 25 -36.04 -2.80 26.93
CA GLY A 25 -35.28 -3.88 27.57
C GLY A 25 -35.82 -5.26 27.20
N ILE A 26 -37.15 -5.45 27.30
CA ILE A 26 -37.82 -6.69 26.89
C ILE A 26 -37.63 -6.95 25.39
N ALA A 27 -37.73 -5.92 24.54
CA ALA A 27 -37.50 -6.09 23.11
C ALA A 27 -36.05 -6.49 22.77
N ASP A 28 -35.06 -5.94 23.47
CA ASP A 28 -33.64 -6.29 23.31
C ASP A 28 -33.33 -7.71 23.81
N GLU A 29 -33.91 -8.10 24.95
CA GLU A 29 -33.82 -9.45 25.49
C GLU A 29 -34.42 -10.48 24.53
N LEU A 30 -35.66 -10.26 24.06
CA LEU A 30 -36.31 -11.13 23.07
C LEU A 30 -35.54 -11.17 21.74
N SER A 31 -34.92 -10.06 21.33
CA SER A 31 -34.07 -10.04 20.12
C SER A 31 -32.82 -10.90 20.29
N LYS A 32 -32.20 -10.89 21.48
CA LYS A 32 -31.05 -11.74 21.81
C LYS A 32 -31.44 -13.22 21.86
N GLU A 33 -32.54 -13.55 22.53
CA GLU A 33 -33.07 -14.91 22.57
C GLU A 33 -33.40 -15.42 21.16
N GLY A 34 -34.06 -14.60 20.35
CA GLY A 34 -34.33 -14.91 18.95
C GLY A 34 -33.06 -15.17 18.14
N GLY A 35 -31.97 -14.44 18.41
CA GLY A 35 -30.66 -14.66 17.79
C GLY A 35 -30.01 -16.01 18.13
N LEU A 36 -30.42 -16.66 19.23
CA LEU A 36 -29.96 -17.99 19.64
C LEU A 36 -30.81 -19.12 19.03
N MET A 37 -32.01 -18.82 18.52
CA MET A 37 -32.90 -19.80 17.92
C MET A 37 -32.42 -20.22 16.52
N GLU A 38 -32.92 -21.36 16.04
CA GLU A 38 -32.62 -21.87 14.70
C GLU A 38 -33.05 -20.85 13.64
N GLN A 39 -32.06 -20.29 12.96
CA GLN A 39 -32.28 -19.35 11.85
C GLN A 39 -32.37 -20.11 10.54
N ILE A 40 -33.31 -19.70 9.68
CA ILE A 40 -33.37 -20.19 8.30
C ILE A 40 -32.06 -19.80 7.62
N GLN A 41 -31.26 -20.80 7.27
CA GLN A 41 -29.97 -20.61 6.64
C GLN A 41 -30.18 -20.22 5.17
N TYR A 42 -30.03 -18.94 4.87
CA TYR A 42 -29.91 -18.48 3.49
C TYR A 42 -28.45 -18.52 3.06
N SER A 43 -28.20 -18.80 1.78
CA SER A 43 -26.87 -18.63 1.22
C SER A 43 -26.45 -17.16 1.39
N PRO A 44 -25.33 -16.87 2.07
CA PRO A 44 -24.91 -15.51 2.29
C PRO A 44 -24.67 -14.82 0.94
N SER A 45 -25.01 -13.54 0.86
CA SER A 45 -24.65 -12.74 -0.31
C SER A 45 -23.13 -12.71 -0.48
N TYR A 46 -22.66 -12.36 -1.68
CA TYR A 46 -21.23 -12.16 -1.92
C TYR A 46 -20.60 -11.16 -0.93
N LYS A 47 -21.32 -10.09 -0.59
CA LYS A 47 -20.85 -9.06 0.35
C LYS A 47 -20.68 -9.62 1.77
N GLU A 48 -21.65 -10.41 2.23
CA GLU A 48 -21.57 -11.07 3.54
C GLU A 48 -20.46 -12.10 3.57
N SER A 49 -20.38 -12.96 2.55
CA SER A 49 -19.31 -13.96 2.41
C SER A 49 -17.93 -13.31 2.45
N LYS A 50 -17.72 -12.24 1.68
CA LYS A 50 -16.48 -11.47 1.68
C LYS A 50 -16.17 -10.88 3.06
N THR A 51 -17.18 -10.37 3.76
CA THR A 51 -17.03 -9.80 5.10
C THR A 51 -16.62 -10.87 6.11
N LEU A 52 -17.29 -12.04 6.09
CA LEU A 52 -16.98 -13.17 6.96
C LEU A 52 -15.56 -13.70 6.71
N ILE A 53 -15.18 -13.88 5.44
CA ILE A 53 -13.83 -14.33 5.05
C ILE A 53 -12.78 -13.33 5.54
N ASN A 54 -12.96 -12.04 5.26
CA ASN A 54 -12.02 -11.01 5.70
C ASN A 54 -11.91 -10.95 7.23
N SER A 55 -13.03 -11.09 7.94
CA SER A 55 -13.05 -11.14 9.41
C SER A 55 -12.24 -12.33 9.92
N ALA A 56 -12.47 -13.53 9.36
CA ALA A 56 -11.74 -14.73 9.74
C ALA A 56 -10.23 -14.63 9.44
N ILE A 57 -9.85 -14.06 8.30
CA ILE A 57 -8.44 -13.81 7.94
C ILE A 57 -7.80 -12.84 8.94
N ASN A 58 -8.47 -11.72 9.23
CA ASN A 58 -7.95 -10.73 10.17
C ASN A 58 -7.82 -11.29 11.59
N TYR A 59 -8.80 -12.08 12.03
CA TYR A 59 -8.76 -12.77 13.32
C TYR A 59 -7.52 -13.67 13.42
N ARG A 60 -7.35 -14.60 12.46
CA ARG A 60 -6.20 -15.51 12.42
C ARG A 60 -4.87 -14.77 12.31
N TRP A 61 -4.83 -13.69 11.53
CA TRP A 61 -3.64 -12.85 11.42
C TRP A 61 -3.27 -12.23 12.76
N ASN A 62 -4.24 -11.63 13.46
CA ASN A 62 -4.01 -10.97 14.74
C ASN A 62 -3.62 -11.98 15.84
N GLU A 63 -4.25 -13.17 15.87
CA GLU A 63 -3.84 -14.24 16.78
C GLU A 63 -2.40 -14.70 16.53
N GLY A 64 -2.01 -14.85 15.25
CA GLY A 64 -0.65 -15.24 14.88
C GLY A 64 0.40 -14.15 15.05
N HIS A 65 -0.02 -12.88 15.19
CA HIS A 65 0.88 -11.73 15.26
C HIS A 65 0.47 -10.75 16.38
N PRO A 66 0.45 -11.17 17.66
CA PRO A 66 -0.01 -10.34 18.77
C PRO A 66 0.86 -9.08 18.99
N GLN A 67 2.14 -9.13 18.58
CA GLN A 67 3.07 -8.01 18.62
C GLN A 67 2.97 -7.06 17.41
N TYR A 68 2.10 -7.36 16.42
CA TYR A 68 1.94 -6.51 15.24
C TYR A 68 1.33 -5.16 15.64
N LYS A 69 2.13 -4.09 15.50
CA LYS A 69 1.64 -2.72 15.68
C LYS A 69 1.09 -2.21 14.35
N PRO A 70 -0.22 -1.93 14.24
CA PRO A 70 -0.91 -1.70 12.96
C PRO A 70 -0.52 -0.39 12.24
N ARG A 71 0.34 0.44 12.84
CA ARG A 71 0.79 1.70 12.22
C ARG A 71 2.29 1.76 12.23
N HIS A 72 2.91 1.06 11.27
CA HIS A 72 4.30 1.31 10.95
C HIS A 72 4.47 2.81 10.64
N PRO A 73 5.50 3.49 11.19
CA PRO A 73 5.78 4.91 10.91
C PRO A 73 5.73 5.33 9.43
N LEU A 74 5.99 4.40 8.51
CA LEU A 74 5.88 4.58 7.07
C LEU A 74 4.48 5.08 6.67
N TYR A 75 3.41 4.54 7.24
CA TYR A 75 2.04 4.87 6.84
C TYR A 75 1.58 6.27 7.26
N HIS A 76 2.39 6.99 8.04
CA HIS A 76 2.16 8.41 8.37
C HIS A 76 2.72 9.38 7.34
N LEU A 77 3.47 8.90 6.34
CA LEU A 77 4.06 9.72 5.29
C LEU A 77 3.08 9.92 4.12
N PRO A 78 3.25 10.98 3.30
CA PRO A 78 2.61 11.08 2.00
C PRO A 78 2.93 9.87 1.11
N ARG A 79 1.98 9.47 0.25
CA ARG A 79 2.12 8.26 -0.58
C ARG A 79 3.43 8.18 -1.36
N ALA A 80 3.90 9.30 -1.92
CA ALA A 80 5.13 9.33 -2.70
C ALA A 80 6.38 9.01 -1.86
N ASP A 81 6.41 9.49 -0.61
CA ASP A 81 7.51 9.28 0.31
C ASP A 81 7.49 7.84 0.84
N GLN A 82 6.30 7.28 1.10
CA GLN A 82 6.13 5.86 1.39
C GLN A 82 6.75 4.98 0.29
N VAL A 83 6.45 5.29 -0.97
CA VAL A 83 7.00 4.54 -2.12
C VAL A 83 8.52 4.68 -2.18
N ALA A 84 9.05 5.88 -1.97
CA ALA A 84 10.50 6.09 -1.97
C ALA A 84 11.20 5.23 -0.91
N ILE A 85 10.73 5.29 0.34
CA ILE A 85 11.29 4.52 1.45
C ILE A 85 11.15 3.01 1.20
N PHE A 86 9.98 2.56 0.76
CA PHE A 86 9.75 1.14 0.45
C PHE A 86 10.69 0.63 -0.65
N ARG A 87 10.89 1.40 -1.73
CA ARG A 87 11.82 1.07 -2.81
C ARG A 87 13.28 1.07 -2.37
N LEU A 88 13.66 1.94 -1.42
CA LEU A 88 15.00 1.93 -0.84
C LEU A 88 15.23 0.70 0.02
N ARG A 89 14.28 0.36 0.90
CA ARG A 89 14.34 -0.83 1.76
C ARG A 89 14.45 -2.14 0.97
N THR A 90 13.69 -2.25 -0.11
CA THR A 90 13.64 -3.48 -0.92
C THR A 90 14.67 -3.51 -2.05
N GLY A 91 15.40 -2.42 -2.27
CA GLY A 91 16.33 -2.30 -3.40
C GLY A 91 15.67 -2.10 -4.76
N HIS A 92 14.33 -2.11 -4.87
CA HIS A 92 13.56 -1.87 -6.11
C HIS A 92 13.43 -0.38 -6.43
N ASN A 93 14.56 0.32 -6.43
CA ASN A 93 14.68 1.75 -6.67
C ASN A 93 15.28 2.04 -8.04
N ARG A 94 15.30 3.32 -8.44
CA ARG A 94 15.81 3.74 -9.75
C ARG A 94 17.30 4.13 -9.71
N LEU A 95 18.07 3.62 -8.75
CA LEU A 95 19.51 3.84 -8.72
C LEU A 95 20.20 2.98 -9.78
N LYS A 96 21.34 3.43 -10.30
CA LYS A 96 22.04 2.78 -11.42
C LYS A 96 22.29 1.28 -11.18
N HIS A 97 22.64 0.88 -9.96
CA HIS A 97 22.88 -0.54 -9.66
C HIS A 97 21.65 -1.42 -9.93
N HIS A 98 20.45 -1.01 -9.48
CA HIS A 98 19.23 -1.80 -9.70
C HIS A 98 18.80 -1.77 -11.17
N LEU A 99 18.83 -0.58 -11.79
CA LEU A 99 18.46 -0.41 -13.20
C LEU A 99 19.35 -1.25 -14.12
N PHE A 100 20.66 -1.22 -13.91
CA PHE A 100 21.60 -1.99 -14.73
C PHE A 100 21.53 -3.49 -14.43
N SER A 101 21.51 -3.90 -13.16
CA SER A 101 21.52 -5.33 -12.81
C SER A 101 20.25 -6.07 -13.24
N ARG A 102 19.08 -5.44 -13.11
CA ARG A 102 17.78 -6.07 -13.39
C ARG A 102 17.26 -5.79 -14.80
N PHE A 103 17.46 -4.59 -15.32
CA PHE A 103 16.84 -4.17 -16.58
C PHE A 103 17.84 -3.84 -17.69
N LYS A 104 19.16 -3.89 -17.41
CA LYS A 104 20.22 -3.52 -18.37
C LYS A 104 20.05 -2.10 -18.92
N ILE A 105 19.49 -1.20 -18.12
CA ILE A 105 19.30 0.21 -18.47
C ILE A 105 20.50 1.02 -17.97
N GLY A 106 21.07 1.84 -18.85
CA GLY A 106 22.19 2.73 -18.54
C GLY A 106 23.55 2.20 -18.97
N ASP A 107 24.58 2.96 -18.64
CA ASP A 107 26.00 2.74 -18.96
C ASP A 107 26.71 1.76 -18.01
N GLY A 108 26.18 1.58 -16.80
CA GLY A 108 26.73 0.67 -15.81
C GLY A 108 26.12 0.86 -14.42
N PRO A 109 26.49 0.01 -13.44
CA PRO A 109 26.01 0.13 -12.06
C PRO A 109 26.75 1.21 -11.26
N ASN A 110 27.84 1.76 -11.81
CA ASN A 110 28.77 2.63 -11.11
C ASN A 110 28.18 3.99 -10.79
N CYS A 111 28.53 4.52 -9.62
CA CYS A 111 28.18 5.88 -9.24
C CYS A 111 29.13 6.88 -9.93
N PRO A 112 28.65 8.08 -10.33
CA PRO A 112 29.53 9.13 -10.87
C PRO A 112 30.67 9.56 -9.95
N CYS A 113 30.59 9.26 -8.65
CA CYS A 113 31.68 9.51 -7.70
C CYS A 113 32.85 8.52 -7.79
N GLY A 114 32.78 7.53 -8.69
CA GLY A 114 33.80 6.50 -8.89
C GLY A 114 33.52 5.19 -8.14
N ALA A 115 32.51 5.14 -7.28
CA ALA A 115 32.12 3.89 -6.61
C ALA A 115 31.57 2.86 -7.62
N SER A 116 31.91 1.59 -7.41
CA SER A 116 31.51 0.49 -8.31
C SER A 116 30.01 0.23 -8.36
N ARG A 117 29.26 0.68 -7.33
CA ARG A 117 27.82 0.44 -7.21
C ARG A 117 27.14 1.70 -6.69
N GLN A 118 26.17 2.20 -7.43
CA GLN A 118 25.24 3.21 -6.97
C GLN A 118 23.98 2.52 -6.43
N ASP A 119 23.97 2.23 -5.14
CA ASP A 119 22.82 1.67 -4.42
C ASP A 119 22.42 2.54 -3.21
N ALA A 120 21.38 2.13 -2.50
CA ALA A 120 20.85 2.90 -1.37
C ALA A 120 21.90 3.07 -0.26
N GLN A 121 22.72 2.05 -0.01
CA GLN A 121 23.77 2.09 1.02
C GLN A 121 24.82 3.12 0.66
N HIS A 122 25.31 3.08 -0.58
CA HIS A 122 26.28 4.05 -1.07
C HIS A 122 25.72 5.49 -1.01
N ILE A 123 24.53 5.72 -1.56
CA ILE A 123 23.92 7.06 -1.63
C ILE A 123 23.63 7.63 -0.24
N LEU A 124 23.10 6.82 0.68
CA LEU A 124 22.71 7.26 2.01
C LEU A 124 23.88 7.34 3.00
N GLN A 125 25.00 6.63 2.79
CA GLN A 125 26.10 6.59 3.76
C GLN A 125 27.43 7.16 3.26
N ALA A 126 27.85 6.84 2.03
CA ALA A 126 29.27 6.94 1.66
C ALA A 126 29.57 7.81 0.43
N CYS A 127 28.58 8.16 -0.39
CA CYS A 127 28.82 8.89 -1.64
C CYS A 127 29.47 10.25 -1.38
N SER A 128 30.73 10.44 -1.80
CA SER A 128 31.50 11.68 -1.60
C SER A 128 30.81 12.91 -2.20
N GLN A 129 30.23 12.77 -3.40
CA GLN A 129 29.50 13.87 -4.04
C GLN A 129 28.18 14.25 -3.34
N LEU A 130 27.69 13.43 -2.40
CA LEU A 130 26.48 13.71 -1.62
C LEU A 130 26.81 14.05 -0.16
N GLU A 131 28.07 14.24 0.20
CA GLU A 131 28.48 14.47 1.58
C GLU A 131 27.87 15.75 2.16
N GLU A 132 27.96 16.87 1.43
CA GLU A 132 27.38 18.15 1.87
C GLU A 132 25.86 18.06 2.01
N ALA A 133 25.18 17.41 1.06
CA ALA A 133 23.75 17.17 1.15
C ALA A 133 23.42 16.30 2.37
N ARG A 134 24.16 15.21 2.63
CA ARG A 134 23.94 14.39 3.82
C ARG A 134 24.10 15.19 5.11
N ARG A 135 25.13 16.03 5.23
CA ARG A 135 25.34 16.89 6.40
C ARG A 135 24.22 17.92 6.58
N LYS A 136 23.59 18.39 5.50
CA LYS A 136 22.42 19.28 5.55
C LYS A 136 21.18 18.58 6.10
N TYR A 137 20.88 17.37 5.62
CA TYR A 137 19.67 16.63 6.04
C TYR A 137 19.85 15.87 7.37
N TRP A 138 21.08 15.44 7.66
CA TRP A 138 21.50 14.76 8.88
C TRP A 138 22.77 15.42 9.42
N PRO A 139 22.64 16.48 10.24
CA PRO A 139 23.79 17.15 10.86
C PRO A 139 24.62 16.17 11.72
N GLU A 140 23.92 15.30 12.44
CA GLU A 140 24.52 14.19 13.18
C GLU A 140 24.59 12.93 12.31
N PRO A 141 25.72 12.20 12.31
CA PRO A 141 25.85 10.92 11.62
C PRO A 141 24.75 9.95 12.04
N ARG A 142 24.14 9.29 11.05
CA ARG A 142 23.08 8.30 11.28
C ARG A 142 23.32 7.02 10.50
N GLU A 143 23.09 5.93 11.19
CA GLU A 143 23.17 4.58 10.65
C GLU A 143 22.11 4.33 9.59
N MET A 144 22.37 3.35 8.73
CA MET A 144 21.47 2.99 7.62
C MET A 144 20.07 2.62 8.14
N ASN A 145 20.02 1.88 9.24
CA ASN A 145 18.78 1.45 9.85
C ASN A 145 17.94 2.66 10.32
N GLN A 146 18.58 3.65 10.95
CA GLN A 146 17.91 4.87 11.41
C GLN A 146 17.35 5.70 10.24
N LYS A 147 18.06 5.77 9.11
CA LYS A 147 17.56 6.48 7.91
C LYS A 147 16.37 5.78 7.27
N LEU A 148 16.25 4.45 7.40
CA LEU A 148 15.26 3.67 6.66
C LEU A 148 14.11 3.12 7.50
N TYR A 149 14.22 2.96 8.82
CA TYR A 149 13.23 2.24 9.65
C TYR A 149 12.76 2.98 10.91
N ASP A 150 13.28 4.17 11.16
CA ASP A 150 12.98 4.97 12.35
C ASP A 150 11.60 5.67 12.26
N SER A 151 11.41 6.74 13.04
CA SER A 151 10.19 7.53 13.13
C SER A 151 9.76 8.15 11.78
N ALA A 152 8.46 8.48 11.67
CA ALA A 152 7.90 9.09 10.46
C ALA A 152 8.62 10.39 10.07
N LEU A 153 9.08 11.16 11.06
CA LEU A 153 9.91 12.36 10.84
C LEU A 153 11.20 12.01 10.10
N HIS A 154 11.95 11.03 10.59
CA HIS A 154 13.22 10.62 9.99
C HIS A 154 13.05 9.98 8.61
N LEU A 155 11.99 9.19 8.42
CA LEU A 155 11.65 8.66 7.10
C LEU A 155 11.29 9.79 6.12
N GLY A 156 10.62 10.85 6.60
CA GLY A 156 10.32 12.03 5.81
C GLY A 156 11.60 12.76 5.36
N ILE A 157 12.58 12.91 6.26
CA ILE A 157 13.90 13.48 5.94
C ILE A 157 14.59 12.65 4.86
N THR A 158 14.59 11.32 4.98
CA THR A 158 15.17 10.44 3.95
C THR A 158 14.47 10.59 2.61
N ALA A 159 13.15 10.67 2.58
CA ALA A 159 12.42 10.91 1.33
C ALA A 159 12.76 12.27 0.73
N GLN A 160 12.85 13.32 1.54
CA GLN A 160 13.22 14.67 1.08
C GLN A 160 14.65 14.74 0.55
N PHE A 161 15.61 14.08 1.19
CA PHE A 161 16.96 13.93 0.66
C PHE A 161 16.89 13.28 -0.72
N ILE A 162 16.20 12.15 -0.83
CA ILE A 162 16.11 11.40 -2.08
C ILE A 162 15.47 12.21 -3.23
N PHE A 163 14.48 13.04 -2.93
CA PHE A 163 13.85 13.95 -3.89
C PHE A 163 14.52 15.32 -4.00
N GLY A 164 15.62 15.53 -3.27
CA GLY A 164 16.34 16.79 -3.21
C GLY A 164 16.97 17.18 -4.55
N PRO A 165 17.48 18.42 -4.66
CA PRO A 165 17.98 18.96 -5.92
C PRO A 165 19.30 18.34 -6.40
N HIS A 166 19.87 17.37 -5.68
CA HIS A 166 21.08 16.68 -6.11
C HIS A 166 20.76 15.64 -7.20
N HIS A 167 21.21 15.93 -8.42
CA HIS A 167 20.93 15.18 -9.66
C HIS A 167 21.44 13.72 -9.66
N LEU A 168 22.14 13.29 -8.61
CA LEU A 168 22.75 11.95 -8.51
C LEU A 168 21.77 10.82 -8.18
N VAL A 169 20.55 11.14 -7.73
CA VAL A 169 19.59 10.15 -7.22
C VAL A 169 18.37 10.00 -8.14
N TYR A 170 17.80 11.12 -8.61
CA TYR A 170 16.71 11.13 -9.59
C TYR A 170 16.91 12.26 -10.62
N HIS A 171 16.73 11.92 -11.91
CA HIS A 171 16.83 12.88 -13.01
C HIS A 171 15.66 13.89 -12.98
N GLU A 172 15.90 15.07 -13.53
CA GLU A 172 15.02 16.25 -13.47
C GLU A 172 13.60 16.04 -14.03
N ASP A 173 13.44 15.18 -15.05
CA ASP A 173 12.14 14.79 -15.60
C ASP A 173 11.20 14.13 -14.58
N GLN A 174 11.74 13.54 -13.52
CA GLN A 174 10.94 12.90 -12.48
C GLN A 174 10.50 13.86 -11.38
N ARG A 175 11.12 15.05 -11.29
CA ARG A 175 10.71 16.14 -10.38
C ARG A 175 9.48 16.90 -10.92
N ARG A 176 9.32 16.98 -12.25
CA ARG A 176 8.22 17.72 -12.93
C ARG A 176 6.81 17.20 -12.62
N ARG A 177 6.66 15.95 -12.17
CA ARG A 177 5.36 15.37 -11.78
C ARG A 177 4.82 15.89 -10.43
N ARG A 178 5.51 16.83 -9.77
CA ARG A 178 5.06 17.47 -8.51
C ARG A 178 4.69 18.96 -8.66
N SER A 179 4.78 19.58 -9.84
CA SER A 179 4.32 20.98 -10.00
C SER A 179 2.79 21.07 -10.11
N PRO A 180 2.12 21.93 -9.33
CA PRO A 180 0.66 22.11 -9.39
C PRO A 180 0.18 22.95 -10.59
N LEU A 181 1.07 23.37 -11.49
CA LEU A 181 0.78 24.36 -12.56
C LEU A 181 0.72 23.78 -13.98
N PHE A 182 0.39 22.51 -14.17
CA PHE A 182 0.11 22.01 -15.53
C PHE A 182 -1.36 22.24 -15.88
N THR A 183 -1.66 23.41 -16.44
CA THR A 183 -2.83 23.58 -17.31
C THR A 183 -2.69 22.63 -18.51
N PRO A 184 -3.76 21.92 -18.92
CA PRO A 184 -3.67 21.02 -20.06
C PRO A 184 -3.49 21.85 -21.33
N LEU A 185 -2.28 21.90 -21.86
CA LEU A 185 -2.07 22.29 -23.25
C LEU A 185 -2.74 21.22 -24.11
N GLN A 186 -3.76 21.65 -24.87
CA GLN A 186 -4.53 20.83 -25.81
C GLN A 186 -3.58 20.10 -26.76
N LEU A 187 -3.43 18.79 -26.55
CA LEU A 187 -2.76 17.91 -27.49
C LEU A 187 -3.66 17.74 -28.71
N ARG A 188 -3.25 18.33 -29.84
CA ARG A 188 -3.65 17.82 -31.16
C ARG A 188 -3.30 16.34 -31.23
N ARG A 189 -4.27 15.56 -31.74
CA ARG A 189 -4.06 14.18 -32.18
C ARG A 189 -2.90 14.15 -33.15
N ASP A 190 -1.83 13.46 -32.78
CA ASP A 190 -1.01 12.70 -33.72
C ASP A 190 -0.87 11.29 -33.17
N GLU A 191 -1.19 10.35 -34.04
CA GLU A 191 -1.37 8.93 -33.78
C GLU A 191 -0.04 8.23 -33.55
N GLY A 192 -0.06 7.17 -32.72
CA GLY A 192 0.98 6.14 -32.76
C GLY A 192 2.12 6.28 -31.75
N ARG A 193 1.85 5.91 -30.49
CA ARG A 193 2.69 5.01 -29.66
C ARG A 193 2.07 4.90 -28.26
N ASN A 194 1.41 3.77 -28.02
CA ASN A 194 0.73 3.46 -26.78
C ASN A 194 1.76 3.08 -25.70
N PHE A 195 2.13 4.02 -24.83
CA PHE A 195 3.04 3.81 -23.69
C PHE A 195 2.34 3.96 -22.33
N ASP A 196 1.02 3.85 -22.28
CA ASP A 196 0.25 4.02 -21.06
C ASP A 196 -0.51 2.73 -20.71
N ASN A 197 0.19 1.72 -20.18
CA ASN A 197 -0.44 0.68 -19.34
C ASN A 197 0.50 -0.19 -18.49
N LEU A 198 1.82 0.09 -18.46
CA LEU A 198 2.76 -0.73 -17.67
C LEU A 198 2.79 -0.41 -16.17
N ASN A 199 2.11 0.66 -15.70
CA ASN A 199 2.18 1.06 -14.29
C ASN A 199 1.13 0.41 -13.37
N SER A 200 0.05 -0.16 -13.92
CA SER A 200 -1.01 -0.80 -13.12
C SER A 200 -0.81 -2.31 -12.96
N PHE A 201 -0.44 -3.01 -14.05
CA PHE A 201 -0.29 -4.47 -14.05
C PHE A 201 0.88 -4.97 -13.18
N PHE A 202 1.98 -4.22 -13.08
CA PHE A 202 3.16 -4.65 -12.32
C PHE A 202 3.01 -4.51 -10.79
N SER A 203 2.04 -3.75 -10.28
CA SER A 203 1.81 -3.63 -8.83
C SER A 203 0.95 -4.73 -8.24
N VAL A 204 0.09 -5.39 -9.04
CA VAL A 204 -0.83 -6.43 -8.54
C VAL A 204 -0.19 -7.82 -8.63
N LEU A 205 0.61 -8.10 -9.66
CA LEU A 205 1.22 -9.42 -9.85
C LEU A 205 2.23 -9.79 -8.73
N LEU A 206 2.87 -8.80 -8.11
CA LEU A 206 3.91 -9.03 -7.09
C LEU A 206 3.36 -9.32 -5.68
N ILE A 207 2.06 -9.14 -5.43
CA ILE A 207 1.44 -9.38 -4.11
C ILE A 207 1.12 -10.87 -3.89
N LEU A 208 1.03 -11.69 -4.95
CA LEU A 208 0.59 -13.08 -4.85
C LEU A 208 1.70 -14.15 -4.90
N GLY A 209 2.97 -13.79 -5.05
CA GLY A 209 4.07 -14.77 -4.94
C GLY A 209 3.95 -15.98 -5.88
N LEU A 210 3.37 -15.81 -7.07
CA LEU A 210 3.17 -16.90 -8.05
C LEU A 210 4.33 -17.05 -9.05
N ASP A 211 5.58 -16.89 -8.63
CA ASP A 211 6.76 -17.09 -9.50
C ASP A 211 7.37 -18.52 -9.38
N LYS A 212 6.61 -19.49 -8.85
CA LYS A 212 7.06 -20.88 -8.70
C LYS A 212 5.98 -21.89 -9.14
N ILE A 213 5.42 -21.73 -10.34
CA ILE A 213 4.82 -22.86 -11.05
C ILE A 213 5.77 -23.20 -12.19
N LYS A 214 6.60 -24.22 -11.98
CA LYS A 214 7.34 -24.85 -13.08
C LYS A 214 6.31 -25.45 -14.04
N PRO A 215 6.43 -25.28 -15.36
CA PRO A 215 5.60 -26.04 -16.29
C PRO A 215 5.93 -27.52 -16.12
N ASP A 216 4.91 -28.29 -15.75
CA ASP A 216 4.94 -29.74 -15.68
C ASP A 216 5.27 -30.33 -17.05
N GLU A 217 6.29 -31.17 -17.09
CA GLU A 217 6.72 -31.91 -18.27
C GLU A 217 5.63 -32.91 -18.63
N ARG A 218 4.94 -32.68 -19.76
CA ARG A 218 4.11 -33.70 -20.39
C ARG A 218 4.99 -34.86 -20.83
N GLN A 219 5.04 -35.95 -20.06
CA GLN A 219 5.42 -37.27 -20.55
C GLN A 219 4.56 -38.36 -19.90
N GLY A 220 3.87 -39.14 -20.74
CA GLY A 220 3.44 -40.50 -20.41
C GLY A 220 1.96 -40.69 -20.04
N MET A 221 1.06 -40.68 -21.03
CA MET A 221 -0.11 -41.55 -20.97
C MET A 221 0.27 -42.92 -21.56
N PRO A 222 -0.09 -44.03 -20.91
CA PRO A 222 -0.41 -45.27 -21.60
C PRO A 222 -1.93 -45.51 -21.61
N ILE A 223 -2.44 -45.58 -22.85
CA ILE A 223 -3.63 -46.27 -23.38
C ILE A 223 -4.95 -46.17 -22.60
#